data_AF-A0A1J4WR20-F1
#
_entry.id   AF-A0A1J4WR20-F1
#
_cell.length_a   1.000
_cell.length_b   1.000
_cell.length_c   1.000
_cell.angle_alpha   90.00
_cell.angle_beta   90.00
_cell.angle_gamma   90.00
#
_symmetry.space_group_name_H-M   'P 1'
#
loop_
_entity.id
_entity.type
_entity.pdbx_description
1 polymer ?
#
loop_
_entity_poly.entity_id
_entity_poly.type
_entity_poly.pdbx_seq_one_letter_code
_entity_poly.pdbx_strand_id
1 'polypeptide(L)'
;LEGKGTGWCTAGHSTAQTQIESGDFYVYYTNDSSGEPTQPRLAIRMDGDNRIGEVRGILPHQGVESTMQEALDSKRSEFGGEADAYRKKSEDMRMLTALEKKCEEDVQFTKNDLILLYEINGTIEGFGYQKDPRISELRQGRNTEEDMLVIFECVREQIAHVPSQINGNTKAYVGQLEPGIFQKLPENLEHVYTSFPEKKIRRENVEIGGKSAEQLISEMEAAGINISNYAKSMLKNREFVPGKNPEEATLIRLTVADLGFKSSATTDQIYERAQILGLELCLADTGPNYRLKYRNQPLNEWIYMGMKQITDSDGSPFVFELVRDDGGLWLDALWAGPGIK
;
A
#
# COMPACT_ATOMS: atom_id res chain seq x y z
N LEU A 1 -12.62 21.82 31.06
CA LEU A 1 -11.39 21.01 30.81
C LEU A 1 -10.22 21.47 31.68
N GLU A 2 -10.07 22.78 31.91
CA GLU A 2 -9.06 23.32 32.83
C GLU A 2 -9.16 22.72 34.24
N GLY A 3 -7.99 22.45 34.85
CA GLY A 3 -7.90 21.88 36.21
C GLY A 3 -8.28 20.40 36.35
N LYS A 4 -8.59 19.70 35.24
CA LYS A 4 -9.02 18.28 35.27
C LYS A 4 -7.89 17.27 35.03
N GLY A 5 -6.65 17.72 34.80
CA GLY A 5 -5.48 16.85 34.71
C GLY A 5 -5.47 15.90 33.50
N THR A 6 -6.20 16.22 32.43
CA THR A 6 -6.34 15.32 31.26
C THR A 6 -5.10 15.20 30.39
N GLY A 7 -4.14 16.12 30.53
CA GLY A 7 -2.96 16.19 29.64
C GLY A 7 -3.27 16.68 28.22
N TRP A 8 -4.49 17.18 27.96
CA TRP A 8 -4.87 17.69 26.64
C TRP A 8 -4.45 19.16 26.45
N CYS A 9 -3.81 19.47 25.32
CA CYS A 9 -3.40 20.83 24.97
C CYS A 9 -4.58 21.81 24.78
N THR A 10 -5.81 21.31 24.68
CA THR A 10 -7.07 22.08 24.52
C THR A 10 -7.47 22.87 25.77
N ALA A 11 -6.77 22.73 26.90
CA ALA A 11 -7.05 23.53 28.08
C ALA A 11 -6.72 25.04 27.91
N GLY A 12 -5.90 25.41 26.92
CA GLY A 12 -5.58 26.81 26.62
C GLY A 12 -6.59 27.49 25.69
N HIS A 13 -6.95 28.74 25.98
CA HIS A 13 -7.97 29.52 25.26
C HIS A 13 -7.72 29.62 23.74
N SER A 14 -6.49 29.91 23.30
CA SER A 14 -6.17 30.05 21.87
C SER A 14 -6.32 28.73 21.11
N THR A 15 -5.88 27.62 21.73
CA THR A 15 -5.99 26.28 21.15
C THR A 15 -7.44 25.83 21.07
N ALA A 16 -8.24 26.09 22.11
CA ALA A 16 -9.66 25.78 22.12
C ALA A 16 -10.41 26.53 21.02
N GLN A 17 -10.10 27.82 20.83
CA GLN A 17 -10.70 28.63 19.77
C GLN A 17 -10.42 28.03 18.38
N THR A 18 -9.16 27.75 18.05
CA THR A 18 -8.80 27.15 16.75
C THR A 18 -9.46 25.80 16.52
N GLN A 19 -9.62 24.98 17.58
CA GLN A 19 -10.24 23.67 17.46
C GLN A 19 -11.75 23.77 17.21
N ILE A 20 -12.45 24.70 17.86
CA ILE A 20 -13.88 24.93 17.65
C ILE A 20 -14.15 25.57 16.28
N GLU A 21 -13.27 26.47 15.83
CA GLU A 21 -13.34 27.05 14.47
C GLU A 21 -13.15 25.99 13.37
N SER A 22 -12.42 24.91 13.68
CA SER A 22 -12.19 23.79 12.76
C SER A 22 -13.35 22.79 12.69
N GLY A 23 -14.26 22.79 13.66
CA GLY A 23 -15.38 21.84 13.74
C GLY A 23 -15.83 21.60 15.20
N ASP A 24 -16.84 20.75 15.37
CA ASP A 24 -17.33 20.39 16.70
C ASP A 24 -16.25 19.78 17.60
N PHE A 25 -16.40 19.96 18.91
CA PHE A 25 -15.52 19.36 19.92
C PHE A 25 -16.35 18.63 20.97
N TYR A 26 -16.37 17.29 20.90
CA TYR A 26 -17.12 16.45 21.81
C TYR A 26 -16.25 16.04 23.00
N VAL A 27 -16.82 16.08 24.21
CA VAL A 27 -16.15 15.60 25.42
C VAL A 27 -17.08 14.67 26.17
N TYR A 28 -16.59 13.47 26.47
CA TYR A 28 -17.31 12.45 27.21
C TYR A 28 -16.76 12.37 28.63
N TYR A 29 -17.69 12.22 29.58
CA TYR A 29 -17.43 12.28 31.00
C TYR A 29 -17.85 10.99 31.68
N THR A 30 -17.10 10.55 32.68
CA THR A 30 -17.61 9.63 33.71
C THR A 30 -18.20 10.41 34.87
N ASN A 31 -19.20 9.79 35.50
CA ASN A 31 -19.81 10.32 36.70
C ASN A 31 -18.86 10.21 37.90
N ASP A 32 -18.89 11.20 38.78
CA ASP A 32 -18.27 11.12 40.10
C ASP A 32 -19.12 10.29 41.07
N SER A 33 -18.67 10.20 42.33
CA SER A 33 -19.36 9.46 43.39
C SER A 33 -20.76 9.98 43.70
N SER A 34 -21.08 11.23 43.33
CA SER A 34 -22.42 11.82 43.44
C SER A 34 -23.31 11.55 42.23
N GLY A 35 -22.77 10.93 41.17
CA GLY A 35 -23.50 10.66 39.94
C GLY A 35 -23.39 11.79 38.90
N GLU A 36 -22.61 12.84 39.15
CA GLU A 36 -22.49 13.99 38.25
C GLU A 36 -21.36 13.80 37.23
N PRO A 37 -21.55 14.14 35.94
CA PRO A 37 -20.58 13.90 34.86
C PRO A 37 -19.42 14.90 34.89
N THR A 38 -18.54 14.80 35.90
CA THR A 38 -17.52 15.82 36.18
C THR A 38 -16.10 15.44 35.78
N GLN A 39 -15.86 14.20 35.36
CA GLN A 39 -14.54 13.70 34.99
C GLN A 39 -14.43 13.46 33.48
N PRO A 40 -13.77 14.34 32.71
CA PRO A 40 -13.58 14.14 31.27
C PRO A 40 -12.62 12.97 31.02
N ARG A 41 -12.98 12.08 30.09
CA ARG A 41 -12.24 10.83 29.81
C ARG A 41 -11.87 10.64 28.34
N LEU A 42 -12.66 11.23 27.46
CA LEU A 42 -12.48 11.15 26.01
C LEU A 42 -12.85 12.49 25.39
N ALA A 43 -12.01 13.00 24.49
CA ALA A 43 -12.32 14.13 23.63
C ALA A 43 -12.23 13.72 22.17
N ILE A 44 -13.16 14.18 21.35
CA ILE A 44 -13.20 13.99 19.91
C ILE A 44 -13.27 15.38 19.27
N ARG A 45 -12.19 15.76 18.58
CA ARG A 45 -12.12 16.98 17.79
C ARG A 45 -12.52 16.67 16.36
N MET A 46 -13.47 17.42 15.82
CA MET A 46 -13.83 17.37 14.42
C MET A 46 -12.98 18.33 13.57
N ASP A 47 -12.88 18.03 12.28
CA ASP A 47 -12.21 18.82 11.26
C ASP A 47 -13.13 18.95 10.05
N GLY A 48 -14.07 19.89 10.15
CA GLY A 48 -15.28 20.00 9.34
C GLY A 48 -16.46 19.25 9.95
N ASP A 49 -17.56 19.14 9.19
CA ASP A 49 -18.82 18.60 9.70
C ASP A 49 -18.83 17.06 9.78
N ASN A 50 -18.04 16.39 8.95
CA ASN A 50 -18.11 14.94 8.76
C ASN A 50 -16.81 14.20 9.08
N ARG A 51 -15.80 14.91 9.60
CA ARG A 51 -14.46 14.34 9.80
C ARG A 51 -13.94 14.43 11.21
N ILE A 52 -13.48 13.32 11.76
CA ILE A 52 -12.76 13.24 13.03
C ILE A 52 -11.32 13.67 12.78
N GLY A 53 -10.99 14.87 13.26
CA GLY A 53 -9.62 15.38 13.19
C GLY A 53 -8.71 14.72 14.22
N GLU A 54 -9.21 14.43 15.43
CA GLU A 54 -8.38 13.86 16.50
C GLU A 54 -9.23 13.27 17.62
N VAL A 55 -8.71 12.24 18.28
CA VAL A 55 -9.32 11.67 19.48
C VAL A 55 -8.27 11.53 20.57
N ARG A 56 -8.64 11.92 21.78
CA ARG A 56 -7.74 11.95 22.93
C ARG A 56 -8.40 11.28 24.12
N GLY A 57 -7.75 10.29 24.69
CA GLY A 57 -8.06 9.77 26.02
C GLY A 57 -7.09 10.28 27.08
N ILE A 58 -7.15 9.71 28.27
CA ILE A 58 -6.37 10.15 29.44
C ILE A 58 -5.24 9.20 29.84
N LEU A 59 -5.02 8.10 29.09
CA LEU A 59 -3.88 7.19 29.30
C LEU A 59 -2.56 7.81 28.80
N PRO A 60 -1.39 7.24 29.13
CA PRO A 60 -0.12 7.65 28.53
C PRO A 60 -0.21 7.78 27.00
N HIS A 61 0.44 8.81 26.46
CA HIS A 61 0.34 9.21 25.04
C HIS A 61 -1.08 9.53 24.56
N GLN A 62 -1.98 9.94 25.48
CA GLN A 62 -3.40 10.27 25.21
C GLN A 62 -4.23 9.07 24.71
N GLY A 63 -3.86 7.86 25.12
CA GLY A 63 -4.62 6.65 24.80
C GLY A 63 -6.04 6.63 25.39
N VAL A 64 -6.97 5.99 24.68
CA VAL A 64 -8.37 5.85 25.08
C VAL A 64 -8.54 4.64 26.02
N GLU A 65 -9.31 4.82 27.08
CA GLU A 65 -9.62 3.75 28.03
C GLU A 65 -10.68 2.80 27.47
N SER A 66 -10.61 1.53 27.85
CA SER A 66 -11.55 0.50 27.38
C SER A 66 -13.01 0.84 27.70
N THR A 67 -13.28 1.48 28.83
CA THR A 67 -14.63 1.91 29.23
C THR A 67 -15.21 3.02 28.36
N MET A 68 -14.37 3.74 27.61
CA MET A 68 -14.78 4.80 26.68
C MET A 68 -14.91 4.31 25.24
N GLN A 69 -14.60 3.05 24.98
CA GLN A 69 -14.59 2.49 23.64
C GLN A 69 -15.99 2.47 23.01
N GLU A 70 -17.02 2.14 23.80
CA GLU A 70 -18.42 2.12 23.33
C GLU A 70 -18.94 3.51 22.97
N ALA A 71 -18.61 4.53 23.77
CA ALA A 71 -18.98 5.92 23.49
C ALA A 71 -18.28 6.43 22.21
N LEU A 72 -17.01 6.07 22.06
CA LEU A 72 -16.24 6.37 20.87
C LEU A 72 -16.82 5.65 19.63
N ASP A 73 -17.16 4.36 19.73
CA ASP A 73 -17.72 3.57 18.62
C ASP A 73 -19.12 4.04 18.21
N SER A 74 -19.96 4.41 19.19
CA SER A 74 -21.27 5.00 18.93
C SER A 74 -21.13 6.29 18.11
N LYS A 75 -20.24 7.20 18.54
CA LYS A 75 -19.98 8.44 17.81
C LYS A 75 -19.40 8.19 16.41
N ARG A 76 -18.51 7.20 16.27
CA ARG A 76 -17.94 6.80 14.97
C ARG A 76 -19.01 6.35 13.97
N SER A 77 -20.05 5.63 14.42
CA SER A 77 -21.11 5.12 13.53
C SER A 77 -21.86 6.22 12.77
N GLU A 78 -21.78 7.47 13.25
CA GLU A 78 -22.43 8.63 12.62
C GLU A 78 -21.70 9.12 11.35
N PHE A 79 -20.45 8.68 11.09
CA PHE A 79 -19.55 9.28 10.07
C PHE A 79 -19.19 8.38 8.87
N GLY A 80 -19.91 7.27 8.65
CA GLY A 80 -19.77 6.47 7.42
C GLY A 80 -18.35 5.96 7.13
N GLY A 81 -17.85 6.11 5.90
CA GLY A 81 -16.56 5.56 5.45
C GLY A 81 -15.32 6.11 6.19
N GLU A 82 -15.45 7.23 6.90
CA GLU A 82 -14.37 7.76 7.72
C GLU A 82 -14.17 6.99 9.03
N ALA A 83 -15.24 6.35 9.51
CA ALA A 83 -15.17 5.44 10.66
C ALA A 83 -14.19 4.29 10.39
N ASP A 84 -14.05 3.84 9.14
CA ASP A 84 -13.15 2.74 8.77
C ASP A 84 -11.68 3.18 8.82
N ALA A 85 -11.35 4.36 8.30
CA ALA A 85 -9.99 4.92 8.35
C ALA A 85 -9.57 5.20 9.80
N TYR A 86 -10.47 5.77 10.59
CA TYR A 86 -10.25 5.99 12.01
C TYR A 86 -10.10 4.66 12.79
N ARG A 87 -10.96 3.66 12.52
CA ARG A 87 -10.88 2.33 13.14
C ARG A 87 -9.53 1.68 12.85
N LYS A 88 -9.06 1.75 11.60
CA LYS A 88 -7.74 1.25 11.23
C LYS A 88 -6.64 1.91 12.07
N LYS A 89 -6.60 3.24 12.13
CA LYS A 89 -5.64 3.99 12.96
C LYS A 89 -5.67 3.57 14.43
N SER A 90 -6.87 3.45 15.00
CA SER A 90 -7.06 3.03 16.38
C SER A 90 -6.55 1.61 16.64
N GLU A 91 -6.83 0.67 15.74
CA GLU A 91 -6.36 -0.72 15.84
C GLU A 91 -4.84 -0.81 15.65
N ASP A 92 -4.28 -0.11 14.68
CA ASP A 92 -2.84 -0.05 14.43
C ASP A 92 -2.09 0.48 15.66
N MET A 93 -2.59 1.55 16.30
CA MET A 93 -2.03 2.09 17.54
C MET A 93 -2.14 1.12 18.71
N ARG A 94 -3.29 0.44 18.86
CA ARG A 94 -3.49 -0.59 19.89
C ARG A 94 -2.50 -1.73 19.73
N MET A 95 -2.30 -2.19 18.49
CA MET A 95 -1.36 -3.27 18.22
C MET A 95 0.09 -2.82 18.45
N LEU A 96 0.48 -1.61 18.04
CA LEU A 96 1.81 -1.06 18.36
C LEU A 96 2.09 -1.01 19.86
N THR A 97 1.14 -0.52 20.66
CA THR A 97 1.27 -0.50 22.13
C THR A 97 1.40 -1.92 22.69
N ALA A 98 0.72 -2.91 22.11
CA ALA A 98 0.87 -4.30 22.52
C ALA A 98 2.26 -4.87 22.17
N LEU A 99 2.86 -4.48 21.03
CA LEU A 99 4.22 -4.86 20.66
C LEU A 99 5.27 -4.24 21.58
N GLU A 100 5.10 -2.96 21.92
CA GLU A 100 5.95 -2.25 22.88
C GLU A 100 5.98 -2.97 24.23
N LYS A 101 4.80 -3.28 24.78
CA LYS A 101 4.69 -4.06 26.02
C LYS A 101 5.36 -5.43 25.93
N LYS A 102 5.18 -6.16 24.81
CA LYS A 102 5.85 -7.45 24.59
C LYS A 102 7.37 -7.29 24.61
N CYS A 103 7.88 -6.22 24.00
CA CYS A 103 9.32 -5.92 23.98
C CYS A 103 9.86 -5.64 25.39
N GLU A 104 9.14 -4.82 26.18
CA GLU A 104 9.49 -4.52 27.58
C GLU A 104 9.50 -5.77 28.47
N GLU A 105 8.60 -6.72 28.21
CA GLU A 105 8.46 -7.98 28.95
C GLU A 105 9.36 -9.11 28.40
N ASP A 106 10.24 -8.84 27.43
CA ASP A 106 11.09 -9.82 26.73
C ASP A 106 10.30 -11.01 26.14
N VAL A 107 9.06 -10.74 25.72
CA VAL A 107 8.18 -11.72 25.07
C VAL A 107 8.50 -11.78 23.59
N GLN A 108 8.77 -12.99 23.10
CA GLN A 108 9.05 -13.24 21.69
C GLN A 108 7.87 -12.85 20.78
N PHE A 109 8.18 -12.22 19.64
CA PHE A 109 7.17 -11.78 18.69
C PHE A 109 6.72 -12.97 17.83
N THR A 110 5.41 -13.09 17.66
CA THR A 110 4.82 -14.09 16.77
C THR A 110 4.94 -13.65 15.31
N LYS A 111 4.67 -14.56 14.36
CA LYS A 111 4.58 -14.23 12.93
C LYS A 111 3.66 -13.03 12.66
N ASN A 112 2.50 -12.95 13.30
CA ASN A 112 1.56 -11.85 13.09
C ASN A 112 2.08 -10.53 13.65
N ASP A 113 2.77 -10.57 14.79
CA ASP A 113 3.44 -9.39 15.36
C ASP A 113 4.48 -8.84 14.38
N LEU A 114 5.28 -9.73 13.78
CA LEU A 114 6.30 -9.38 12.81
C LEU A 114 5.74 -8.89 11.48
N ILE A 115 4.69 -9.53 10.96
CA ILE A 115 4.00 -9.08 9.74
C ILE A 115 3.48 -7.64 9.91
N LEU A 116 2.95 -7.32 11.08
CA LEU A 116 2.52 -5.96 11.41
C LEU A 116 3.71 -5.01 11.54
N LEU A 117 4.71 -5.35 12.37
CA LEU A 117 5.89 -4.50 12.61
C LEU A 117 6.66 -4.20 11.31
N TYR A 118 6.76 -5.20 10.43
CA TYR A 118 7.40 -5.07 9.14
C TYR A 118 6.50 -4.48 8.04
N GLU A 119 5.24 -4.18 8.37
CA GLU A 119 4.24 -3.60 7.45
C GLU A 119 4.04 -4.40 6.16
N ILE A 120 4.16 -5.74 6.24
CA ILE A 120 4.18 -6.64 5.08
C ILE A 120 2.85 -6.62 4.32
N ASN A 121 1.73 -6.52 5.05
CA ASN A 121 0.38 -6.55 4.48
C ASN A 121 -0.28 -5.17 4.42
N GLY A 122 0.40 -4.12 4.88
CA GLY A 122 -0.14 -2.78 4.96
C GLY A 122 0.66 -1.91 5.90
N THR A 123 0.58 -0.60 5.67
CA THR A 123 1.23 0.40 6.53
C THR A 123 0.45 0.56 7.83
N ILE A 124 1.18 0.77 8.92
CA ILE A 124 0.60 1.18 10.20
C ILE A 124 0.27 2.67 10.09
N GLU A 125 -0.98 3.02 10.36
CA GLU A 125 -1.45 4.40 10.36
C GLU A 125 -1.65 4.91 11.78
N GLY A 126 -1.09 6.07 12.08
CA GLY A 126 -1.32 6.79 13.33
C GLY A 126 -2.17 8.04 13.14
N PHE A 127 -2.36 8.76 14.25
CA PHE A 127 -2.99 10.08 14.26
C PHE A 127 -2.01 11.23 14.00
N GLY A 128 -0.70 10.94 14.03
CA GLY A 128 0.34 11.89 13.68
C GLY A 128 0.50 12.08 12.17
N TYR A 129 1.12 13.20 11.78
CA TYR A 129 1.47 13.49 10.38
C TYR A 129 2.66 12.66 9.87
N GLN A 130 3.44 12.08 10.77
CA GLN A 130 4.63 11.30 10.47
C GLN A 130 4.42 9.84 10.85
N LYS A 131 5.24 8.96 10.27
CA LYS A 131 5.29 7.55 10.66
C LYS A 131 5.62 7.44 12.15
N ASP A 132 4.92 6.54 12.85
CA ASP A 132 5.07 6.37 14.29
C ASP A 132 6.53 5.93 14.61
N PRO A 133 7.26 6.66 15.47
CA PRO A 133 8.67 6.38 15.74
C PRO A 133 8.90 5.00 16.36
N ARG A 134 7.90 4.47 17.09
CA ARG A 134 7.97 3.16 17.75
C ARG A 134 8.21 2.03 16.76
N ILE A 135 7.77 2.16 15.50
CA ILE A 135 8.06 1.16 14.45
C ILE A 135 9.57 1.01 14.25
N SER A 136 10.29 2.14 14.17
CA SER A 136 11.74 2.12 13.98
C SER A 136 12.48 1.67 15.23
N GLU A 137 12.03 2.10 16.41
CA GLU A 137 12.61 1.73 17.71
C GLU A 137 12.48 0.23 17.96
N LEU A 138 11.28 -0.33 17.73
CA LEU A 138 11.00 -1.77 17.88
C LEU A 138 11.77 -2.62 16.87
N ARG A 139 12.10 -2.11 15.69
CA ARG A 139 12.91 -2.82 14.70
C ARG A 139 14.41 -2.77 15.01
N GLN A 140 14.91 -1.68 15.60
CA GLN A 140 16.35 -1.45 15.80
C GLN A 140 17.05 -2.54 16.62
N GLY A 141 16.36 -3.12 17.60
CA GLY A 141 16.90 -4.18 18.45
C GLY A 141 16.80 -5.60 17.89
N ARG A 142 16.23 -5.79 16.69
CA ARG A 142 15.88 -7.12 16.17
C ARG A 142 16.92 -7.67 15.20
N ASN A 143 16.97 -8.99 15.12
CA ASN A 143 17.69 -9.69 14.06
C ASN A 143 16.74 -9.99 12.90
N THR A 144 16.83 -9.18 11.85
CA THR A 144 15.97 -9.30 10.67
C THR A 144 16.10 -10.66 9.97
N GLU A 145 17.26 -11.31 9.99
CA GLU A 145 17.42 -12.65 9.41
C GLU A 145 16.57 -13.69 10.15
N GLU A 146 16.56 -13.68 11.48
CA GLU A 146 15.73 -14.58 12.27
C GLU A 146 14.24 -14.27 12.12
N ASP A 147 13.89 -12.99 12.03
CA ASP A 147 12.51 -12.57 11.80
C ASP A 147 12.00 -13.05 10.43
N MET A 148 12.82 -13.02 9.39
CA MET A 148 12.45 -13.55 8.07
C MET A 148 12.12 -15.04 8.11
N LEU A 149 12.83 -15.84 8.92
CA LEU A 149 12.51 -17.27 9.09
C LEU A 149 11.10 -17.48 9.65
N VAL A 150 10.70 -16.65 10.60
CA VAL A 150 9.36 -16.68 11.22
C VAL A 150 8.30 -16.17 10.25
N ILE A 151 8.57 -15.07 9.54
CA ILE A 151 7.61 -14.44 8.61
C ILE A 151 7.35 -15.33 7.39
N PHE A 152 8.41 -15.88 6.80
CA PHE A 152 8.34 -16.73 5.61
C PHE A 152 8.09 -18.21 5.92
N GLU A 153 8.03 -18.58 7.20
CA GLU A 153 7.84 -19.95 7.68
C GLU A 153 8.80 -20.92 6.98
N CYS A 154 10.09 -20.59 7.06
CA CYS A 154 11.17 -21.30 6.36
C CYS A 154 12.42 -21.43 7.23
N VAL A 155 13.35 -22.28 6.78
CA VAL A 155 14.70 -22.38 7.36
C VAL A 155 15.71 -21.56 6.55
N ARG A 156 16.87 -21.25 7.12
CA ARG A 156 17.88 -20.37 6.51
C ARG A 156 18.28 -20.81 5.11
N GLU A 157 18.41 -22.11 4.87
CA GLU A 157 18.81 -22.69 3.58
C GLU A 157 17.75 -22.50 2.49
N GLN A 158 16.53 -22.11 2.86
CA GLN A 158 15.43 -21.82 1.93
C GLN A 158 15.35 -20.32 1.56
N ILE A 159 16.19 -19.47 2.17
CA ILE A 159 16.35 -18.07 1.78
C ILE A 159 17.61 -17.94 0.92
N ALA A 160 17.43 -17.54 -0.33
CA ALA A 160 18.54 -17.24 -1.23
C ALA A 160 18.83 -15.72 -1.20
N HIS A 161 20.09 -15.36 -1.01
CA HIS A 161 20.57 -13.96 -1.06
C HIS A 161 21.33 -13.63 -2.35
N VAL A 162 21.72 -14.66 -3.10
CA VAL A 162 22.36 -14.54 -4.42
C VAL A 162 21.78 -15.58 -5.37
N PRO A 163 21.82 -15.37 -6.71
CA PRO A 163 21.17 -16.28 -7.65
C PRO A 163 21.72 -17.71 -7.63
N SER A 164 23.00 -17.89 -7.25
CA SER A 164 23.63 -19.21 -7.16
C SER A 164 23.10 -20.09 -6.01
N GLN A 165 22.39 -19.50 -5.05
CA GLN A 165 21.74 -20.23 -3.95
C GLN A 165 20.34 -20.73 -4.32
N ILE A 166 19.75 -20.23 -5.41
CA ILE A 166 18.40 -20.59 -5.83
C ILE A 166 18.36 -22.06 -6.26
N ASN A 167 17.42 -22.81 -5.69
CA ASN A 167 17.18 -24.22 -6.00
C ASN A 167 15.69 -24.55 -5.78
N GLY A 168 15.32 -25.82 -5.99
CA GLY A 168 13.92 -26.27 -5.87
C GLY A 168 13.29 -26.12 -4.49
N ASN A 169 14.09 -25.92 -3.44
CA ASN A 169 13.61 -25.74 -2.06
C ASN A 169 13.57 -24.26 -1.62
N THR A 170 13.97 -23.33 -2.49
CA THR A 170 13.98 -21.89 -2.18
C THR A 170 12.55 -21.39 -1.94
N LYS A 171 12.31 -20.78 -0.77
CA LYS A 171 11.03 -20.18 -0.36
C LYS A 171 11.06 -18.64 -0.34
N ALA A 172 12.24 -18.05 -0.25
CA ALA A 172 12.41 -16.60 -0.39
C ALA A 172 13.70 -16.25 -1.13
N TYR A 173 13.69 -15.12 -1.83
CA TYR A 173 14.86 -14.45 -2.38
C TYR A 173 14.97 -13.05 -1.77
N VAL A 174 16.09 -12.75 -1.13
CA VAL A 174 16.37 -11.45 -0.50
C VAL A 174 17.76 -10.99 -0.90
N GLY A 175 17.87 -10.31 -2.04
CA GLY A 175 19.16 -9.96 -2.64
C GLY A 175 19.04 -9.08 -3.88
N GLN A 176 20.20 -8.62 -4.37
CA GLN A 176 20.26 -7.75 -5.55
C GLN A 176 19.79 -8.46 -6.82
N LEU A 177 19.24 -7.70 -7.78
CA LEU A 177 18.81 -8.27 -9.06
C LEU A 177 20.01 -8.40 -10.01
N GLU A 178 20.48 -9.64 -10.18
CA GLU A 178 21.54 -10.01 -11.11
C GLU A 178 20.99 -10.44 -12.48
N PRO A 179 21.83 -10.46 -13.54
CA PRO A 179 21.40 -10.90 -14.86
C PRO A 179 20.72 -12.27 -14.88
N GLY A 180 19.58 -12.35 -15.57
CA GLY A 180 18.76 -13.55 -15.69
C GLY A 180 18.06 -14.00 -14.40
N ILE A 181 18.01 -13.18 -13.34
CA ILE A 181 17.40 -13.55 -12.07
C ILE A 181 15.96 -14.06 -12.22
N PHE A 182 15.13 -13.40 -13.02
CA PHE A 182 13.70 -13.78 -13.13
C PHE A 182 13.46 -15.10 -13.85
N GLN A 183 14.45 -15.61 -14.59
CA GLN A 183 14.42 -16.96 -15.19
C GLN A 183 14.87 -18.05 -14.21
N LYS A 184 15.56 -17.67 -13.13
CA LYS A 184 16.05 -18.60 -12.09
C LYS A 184 15.07 -18.74 -10.94
N LEU A 185 14.27 -17.71 -10.65
CA LEU A 185 13.32 -17.74 -9.55
C LEU A 185 12.24 -18.80 -9.79
N PRO A 186 11.90 -19.63 -8.79
CA PRO A 186 10.75 -20.52 -8.88
C PRO A 186 9.46 -19.76 -9.20
N GLU A 187 8.58 -20.37 -10.00
CA GLU A 187 7.30 -19.77 -10.42
C GLU A 187 6.48 -19.29 -9.22
N ASN A 188 6.29 -20.15 -8.21
CA ASN A 188 5.46 -19.89 -7.02
C ASN A 188 6.21 -19.21 -5.86
N LEU A 189 7.35 -18.55 -6.13
CA LEU A 189 8.10 -17.88 -5.07
C LEU A 189 7.42 -16.56 -4.67
N GLU A 190 6.80 -16.55 -3.48
CA GLU A 190 6.01 -15.42 -2.96
C GLU A 190 6.87 -14.28 -2.37
N HIS A 191 8.04 -14.61 -1.85
CA HIS A 191 8.90 -13.68 -1.12
C HIS A 191 10.12 -13.31 -1.96
N VAL A 192 10.03 -12.21 -2.71
CA VAL A 192 11.14 -11.66 -3.50
C VAL A 192 11.38 -10.22 -3.08
N TYR A 193 12.58 -9.94 -2.58
CA TYR A 193 12.96 -8.63 -2.07
C TYR A 193 14.35 -8.25 -2.59
N THR A 194 14.55 -6.99 -2.98
CA THR A 194 15.92 -6.47 -3.17
C THR A 194 16.54 -6.01 -1.84
N SER A 195 15.68 -5.66 -0.88
CA SER A 195 15.98 -5.39 0.51
C SER A 195 14.70 -5.60 1.33
N PHE A 196 14.75 -6.45 2.35
CA PHE A 196 13.62 -6.69 3.24
C PHE A 196 13.53 -5.62 4.33
N PRO A 197 12.32 -5.18 4.73
CA PRO A 197 11.01 -5.50 4.14
C PRO A 197 10.56 -4.55 3.02
N GLU A 198 11.19 -3.39 2.84
CA GLU A 198 10.60 -2.28 2.07
C GLU A 198 10.57 -2.52 0.56
N LYS A 199 11.52 -3.29 0.03
CA LYS A 199 11.72 -3.46 -1.42
C LYS A 199 11.22 -4.81 -1.93
N LYS A 200 9.96 -5.13 -1.61
CA LYS A 200 9.28 -6.31 -2.15
C LYS A 200 9.02 -6.14 -3.64
N ILE A 201 9.42 -7.12 -4.44
CA ILE A 201 9.06 -7.20 -5.85
C ILE A 201 7.69 -7.88 -5.97
N ARG A 202 6.71 -7.20 -6.57
CA ARG A 202 5.39 -7.81 -6.79
C ARG A 202 5.43 -8.71 -8.01
N ARG A 203 4.83 -9.89 -7.85
CA ARG A 203 4.67 -10.90 -8.88
C ARG A 203 3.19 -11.27 -8.95
N GLU A 204 2.59 -11.15 -10.12
CA GLU A 204 1.16 -11.37 -10.28
C GLU A 204 0.87 -12.05 -11.61
N ASN A 205 0.15 -13.16 -11.60
CA ASN A 205 -0.24 -13.84 -12.83
C ASN A 205 -1.46 -13.15 -13.45
N VAL A 206 -1.54 -13.03 -14.76
CA VAL A 206 -2.69 -12.45 -15.45
C VAL A 206 -3.01 -13.30 -16.68
N GLU A 207 -4.29 -13.61 -16.86
CA GLU A 207 -4.75 -14.22 -18.11
C GLU A 207 -4.78 -13.14 -19.20
N ILE A 208 -4.10 -13.39 -20.31
CA ILE A 208 -4.05 -12.53 -21.49
C ILE A 208 -4.45 -13.32 -22.74
N GLY A 209 -4.70 -12.65 -23.86
CA GLY A 209 -5.11 -13.27 -25.10
C GLY A 209 -6.58 -13.69 -25.15
N GLY A 210 -7.04 -14.07 -26.36
CA GLY A 210 -8.39 -14.57 -26.60
C GLY A 210 -9.50 -13.52 -26.69
N LYS A 211 -9.18 -12.24 -26.47
CA LYS A 211 -10.14 -11.12 -26.55
C LYS A 211 -9.72 -10.11 -27.61
N SER A 212 -10.69 -9.62 -28.39
CA SER A 212 -10.50 -8.48 -29.28
C SER A 212 -10.46 -7.16 -28.50
N ALA A 213 -10.00 -6.09 -29.16
CA ALA A 213 -10.04 -4.75 -28.59
C ALA A 213 -11.46 -4.33 -28.19
N GLU A 214 -12.47 -4.63 -29.02
CA GLU A 214 -13.87 -4.31 -28.75
C GLU A 214 -14.41 -5.06 -27.53
N GLN A 215 -14.02 -6.32 -27.34
CA GLN A 215 -14.40 -7.11 -26.17
C GLN A 215 -13.76 -6.52 -24.90
N LEU A 216 -12.47 -6.20 -24.93
CA LEU A 216 -11.77 -5.58 -23.80
C LEU A 216 -12.38 -4.23 -23.41
N ILE A 217 -12.70 -3.38 -24.39
CA ILE A 217 -13.37 -2.09 -24.16
C ILE A 217 -14.72 -2.33 -23.48
N SER A 218 -15.55 -3.22 -24.05
CA SER A 218 -16.89 -3.50 -23.56
C SER A 218 -16.89 -4.07 -22.14
N GLU A 219 -15.96 -5.00 -21.84
CA GLU A 219 -15.82 -5.59 -20.51
C GLU A 219 -15.36 -4.57 -19.47
N MET A 220 -14.42 -3.68 -19.82
CA MET A 220 -13.96 -2.62 -18.90
C MET A 220 -15.08 -1.62 -18.61
N GLU A 221 -15.80 -1.16 -19.65
CA GLU A 221 -16.93 -0.24 -19.48
C GLU A 221 -18.05 -0.88 -18.64
N ALA A 222 -18.37 -2.16 -18.89
CA ALA A 222 -19.34 -2.91 -18.08
C ALA A 222 -18.89 -3.11 -16.62
N ALA A 223 -17.58 -3.12 -16.37
CA ALA A 223 -17.00 -3.19 -15.03
C ALA A 223 -16.91 -1.82 -14.33
N GLY A 224 -17.38 -0.73 -14.97
CA GLY A 224 -17.26 0.63 -14.43
C GLY A 224 -15.83 1.16 -14.44
N ILE A 225 -14.96 0.62 -15.30
CA ILE A 225 -13.59 1.07 -15.48
C ILE A 225 -13.58 2.13 -16.58
N ASN A 226 -13.00 3.28 -16.28
CA ASN A 226 -12.82 4.35 -17.23
C ASN A 226 -11.69 4.03 -18.22
N ILE A 227 -11.84 4.45 -19.47
CA ILE A 227 -10.81 4.30 -20.50
C ILE A 227 -10.59 5.65 -21.15
N SER A 228 -9.36 6.17 -21.09
CA SER A 228 -9.05 7.47 -21.68
C SER A 228 -9.18 7.44 -23.21
N ASN A 229 -9.35 8.62 -23.83
CA ASN A 229 -9.45 8.70 -25.29
C ASN A 229 -8.17 8.18 -25.98
N TYR A 230 -7.00 8.41 -25.37
CA TYR A 230 -5.73 7.90 -25.87
C TYR A 230 -5.66 6.37 -25.76
N ALA A 231 -6.03 5.79 -24.62
CA ALA A 231 -6.09 4.33 -24.46
C ALA A 231 -7.10 3.69 -25.44
N LYS A 232 -8.27 4.32 -25.64
CA LYS A 232 -9.25 3.88 -26.66
C LYS A 232 -8.68 3.94 -28.08
N SER A 233 -7.87 4.96 -28.39
CA SER A 233 -7.20 5.10 -29.69
C SER A 233 -6.15 4.00 -29.89
N MET A 234 -5.32 3.73 -28.88
CA MET A 234 -4.34 2.63 -28.90
C MET A 234 -5.02 1.28 -29.12
N LEU A 235 -6.10 0.97 -28.40
CA LEU A 235 -6.85 -0.29 -28.54
C LEU A 235 -7.40 -0.50 -29.97
N LYS A 236 -7.78 0.58 -30.64
CA LYS A 236 -8.31 0.53 -32.02
C LYS A 236 -7.22 0.62 -33.10
N ASN A 237 -5.97 0.84 -32.70
CA ASN A 237 -4.86 0.94 -33.63
C ASN A 237 -4.54 -0.46 -34.20
N ARG A 238 -4.20 -0.53 -35.49
CA ARG A 238 -3.72 -1.75 -36.16
C ARG A 238 -2.46 -2.38 -35.52
N GLU A 239 -1.68 -1.60 -34.77
CA GLU A 239 -0.51 -2.05 -34.03
C GLU A 239 -0.88 -2.75 -32.72
N PHE A 240 -2.10 -2.58 -32.22
CA PHE A 240 -2.64 -3.38 -31.13
C PHE A 240 -2.97 -4.79 -31.65
N VAL A 241 -2.05 -5.72 -31.37
CA VAL A 241 -2.21 -7.13 -31.72
C VAL A 241 -2.33 -7.94 -30.43
N PRO A 242 -3.56 -8.28 -30.00
CA PRO A 242 -3.76 -9.08 -28.79
C PRO A 242 -3.32 -10.52 -29.00
N GLY A 243 -3.06 -11.24 -27.90
CA GLY A 243 -2.80 -12.68 -27.94
C GLY A 243 -3.99 -13.42 -28.54
N LYS A 244 -3.74 -14.42 -29.39
CA LYS A 244 -4.83 -15.16 -30.06
C LYS A 244 -5.54 -16.12 -29.11
N ASN A 245 -4.77 -16.83 -28.30
CA ASN A 245 -5.27 -17.83 -27.38
C ASN A 245 -5.07 -17.32 -25.95
N PRO A 246 -5.98 -17.63 -25.02
CA PRO A 246 -5.77 -17.37 -23.61
C PRO A 246 -4.49 -18.04 -23.11
N GLU A 247 -3.66 -17.29 -22.41
CA GLU A 247 -2.47 -17.78 -21.71
C GLU A 247 -2.25 -17.02 -20.41
N GLU A 248 -1.51 -17.62 -19.47
CA GLU A 248 -1.16 -16.99 -18.20
C GLU A 248 0.22 -16.35 -18.30
N ALA A 249 0.30 -15.04 -18.08
CA ALA A 249 1.55 -14.29 -18.00
C ALA A 249 1.87 -13.92 -16.55
N THR A 250 3.13 -14.12 -16.12
CA THR A 250 3.61 -13.66 -14.81
C THR A 250 4.15 -12.23 -14.94
N LEU A 251 3.46 -11.26 -14.36
CA LEU A 251 3.92 -9.87 -14.34
C LEU A 251 4.88 -9.64 -13.17
N ILE A 252 5.96 -8.93 -13.45
CA ILE A 252 6.94 -8.49 -12.46
C ILE A 252 6.88 -6.96 -12.36
N ARG A 253 6.52 -6.44 -11.19
CA ARG A 253 6.46 -4.99 -10.96
C ARG A 253 7.77 -4.50 -10.37
N LEU A 254 8.43 -3.60 -11.09
CA LEU A 254 9.70 -2.99 -10.69
C LEU A 254 9.58 -1.47 -10.68
N THR A 255 10.18 -0.85 -9.67
CA THR A 255 10.47 0.59 -9.73
C THR A 255 11.74 0.82 -10.55
N VAL A 256 11.92 2.06 -11.04
CA VAL A 256 13.18 2.47 -11.69
C VAL A 256 14.39 2.24 -10.77
N ALA A 257 14.22 2.39 -9.46
CA ALA A 257 15.25 2.10 -8.49
C ALA A 257 15.60 0.61 -8.38
N ASP A 258 14.62 -0.30 -8.50
CA ASP A 258 14.86 -1.75 -8.45
C ASP A 258 15.69 -2.22 -9.66
N LEU A 259 15.60 -1.52 -10.79
CA LEU A 259 16.44 -1.74 -11.96
C LEU A 259 17.90 -1.27 -11.75
N GLY A 260 18.20 -0.56 -10.66
CA GLY A 260 19.54 -0.09 -10.30
C GLY A 260 19.84 1.35 -10.73
N PHE A 261 18.86 2.10 -11.22
CA PHE A 261 19.04 3.49 -11.59
C PHE A 261 18.91 4.42 -10.36
N LYS A 262 19.88 5.32 -10.19
CA LYS A 262 19.91 6.32 -9.09
C LYS A 262 19.19 7.62 -9.44
N SER A 263 18.89 7.84 -10.71
CA SER A 263 18.22 9.00 -11.27
C SER A 263 17.21 8.54 -12.31
N SER A 264 16.51 9.48 -12.97
CA SER A 264 15.66 9.17 -14.10
C SER A 264 16.42 8.42 -15.20
N ALA A 265 15.75 7.45 -15.80
CA ALA A 265 16.26 6.55 -16.83
C ALA A 265 15.30 6.58 -18.01
N THR A 266 15.81 6.47 -19.24
CA THR A 266 14.92 6.49 -20.39
C THR A 266 14.16 5.17 -20.53
N THR A 267 13.06 5.17 -21.28
CA THR A 267 12.32 3.94 -21.62
C THR A 267 13.24 2.85 -22.19
N ASP A 268 14.17 3.20 -23.09
CA ASP A 268 15.14 2.24 -23.64
C ASP A 268 16.07 1.64 -22.58
N GLN A 269 16.59 2.48 -21.67
CA GLN A 269 17.46 2.01 -20.59
C GLN A 269 16.71 1.08 -19.64
N ILE A 270 15.45 1.39 -19.35
CA ILE A 270 14.56 0.57 -18.53
C ILE A 270 14.34 -0.80 -19.21
N TYR A 271 14.04 -0.82 -20.50
CA TYR A 271 13.78 -2.05 -21.25
C TYR A 271 15.04 -2.92 -21.42
N GLU A 272 16.18 -2.31 -21.76
CA GLU A 272 17.46 -3.01 -21.82
C GLU A 272 17.81 -3.64 -20.48
N ARG A 273 17.63 -2.90 -19.38
CA ARG A 273 17.90 -3.43 -18.04
C ARG A 273 16.94 -4.54 -17.66
N ALA A 274 15.65 -4.43 -17.97
CA ALA A 274 14.68 -5.49 -17.75
C ALA A 274 15.03 -6.78 -18.50
N GLN A 275 15.46 -6.66 -19.76
CA GLN A 275 15.92 -7.79 -20.57
C GLN A 275 17.16 -8.47 -19.98
N ILE A 276 18.15 -7.70 -19.51
CA ILE A 276 19.32 -8.24 -18.82
C ILE A 276 18.92 -9.06 -17.59
N LEU A 277 17.86 -8.66 -16.86
CA LEU A 277 17.34 -9.41 -15.71
C LEU A 277 16.53 -10.65 -16.09
N GLY A 278 16.32 -10.91 -17.38
CA GLY A 278 15.59 -12.06 -17.90
C GLY A 278 14.09 -11.82 -18.12
N LEU A 279 13.66 -10.56 -18.17
CA LEU A 279 12.28 -10.18 -18.50
C LEU A 279 12.12 -9.92 -20.00
N GLU A 280 10.87 -9.95 -20.45
CA GLU A 280 10.48 -9.58 -21.80
C GLU A 280 9.37 -8.52 -21.78
N LEU A 281 9.13 -7.89 -22.92
CA LEU A 281 8.06 -6.90 -23.03
C LEU A 281 6.70 -7.59 -23.00
N CYS A 282 5.76 -6.99 -22.29
CA CYS A 282 4.38 -7.45 -22.21
C CYS A 282 3.71 -7.41 -23.59
N LEU A 283 2.82 -8.38 -23.86
CA LEU A 283 1.92 -8.33 -25.01
C LEU A 283 0.97 -7.14 -24.88
N ALA A 284 0.48 -6.63 -26.03
CA ALA A 284 -0.29 -5.40 -26.09
C ALA A 284 -1.57 -5.41 -25.24
N ASP A 285 -2.21 -6.56 -25.12
CA ASP A 285 -3.44 -6.76 -24.34
C ASP A 285 -3.20 -7.05 -22.85
N THR A 286 -1.95 -7.09 -22.40
CA THR A 286 -1.60 -7.30 -20.98
C THR A 286 -2.16 -6.18 -20.11
N GLY A 287 -2.00 -4.91 -20.51
CA GLY A 287 -2.52 -3.76 -19.75
C GLY A 287 -4.03 -3.82 -19.54
N PRO A 288 -4.85 -3.93 -20.60
CA PRO A 288 -6.30 -4.08 -20.49
C PRO A 288 -6.76 -5.27 -19.65
N ASN A 289 -6.17 -6.46 -19.84
CA ASN A 289 -6.53 -7.64 -19.05
C ASN A 289 -6.11 -7.49 -17.58
N TYR A 290 -4.92 -6.93 -17.33
CA TYR A 290 -4.47 -6.68 -15.97
C TYR A 290 -5.36 -5.64 -15.28
N ARG A 291 -5.83 -4.63 -16.01
CA ARG A 291 -6.78 -3.65 -15.48
C ARG A 291 -8.09 -4.30 -15.03
N LEU A 292 -8.65 -5.19 -15.85
CA LEU A 292 -9.88 -5.94 -15.54
C LEU A 292 -9.73 -6.79 -14.27
N LYS A 293 -8.54 -7.39 -14.08
CA LYS A 293 -8.19 -8.19 -12.89
C LYS A 293 -7.97 -7.32 -11.66
N TYR A 294 -7.14 -6.29 -11.77
CA TYR A 294 -6.63 -5.54 -10.63
C TYR A 294 -7.57 -4.39 -10.23
N ARG A 295 -8.68 -4.69 -9.57
CA ARG A 295 -9.70 -3.68 -9.23
C ARG A 295 -9.48 -2.97 -7.90
N ASN A 296 -8.72 -3.59 -7.00
CA ASN A 296 -8.39 -3.04 -5.68
C ASN A 296 -7.10 -2.23 -5.69
N GLN A 297 -6.84 -1.49 -6.77
CA GLN A 297 -5.70 -0.59 -6.86
C GLN A 297 -5.79 0.50 -5.78
N PRO A 298 -4.72 0.80 -5.03
CA PRO A 298 -4.69 1.94 -4.11
C PRO A 298 -4.86 3.28 -4.86
N LEU A 299 -5.46 4.27 -4.19
CA LEU A 299 -5.56 5.63 -4.72
C LEU A 299 -4.14 6.20 -4.95
N ASN A 300 -3.92 6.89 -6.06
CA ASN A 300 -2.63 7.45 -6.49
C ASN A 300 -1.52 6.42 -6.78
N GLU A 301 -1.87 5.14 -6.97
CA GLU A 301 -0.93 4.16 -7.53
C GLU A 301 -0.97 4.24 -9.06
N TRP A 302 0.19 4.39 -9.70
CA TRP A 302 0.37 4.40 -11.15
C TRP A 302 1.26 3.24 -11.57
N ILE A 303 0.82 2.49 -12.59
CA ILE A 303 1.53 1.32 -13.09
C ILE A 303 1.65 1.43 -14.60
N TYR A 304 2.89 1.47 -15.08
CA TYR A 304 3.22 1.53 -16.50
C TYR A 304 3.49 0.13 -17.04
N MET A 305 2.90 -0.18 -18.20
CA MET A 305 3.16 -1.45 -18.86
C MET A 305 4.48 -1.38 -19.63
N GLY A 306 5.42 -2.27 -19.27
CA GLY A 306 6.66 -2.49 -20.03
C GLY A 306 6.35 -3.24 -21.34
N MET A 307 5.73 -2.56 -22.29
CA MET A 307 5.28 -3.12 -23.57
C MET A 307 5.89 -2.36 -24.74
N LYS A 308 5.82 -2.94 -25.93
CA LYS A 308 6.10 -2.19 -27.16
C LYS A 308 5.12 -1.03 -27.27
N GLN A 309 5.63 0.16 -27.59
CA GLN A 309 4.80 1.34 -27.78
C GLN A 309 3.83 1.15 -28.95
N ILE A 310 2.62 1.67 -28.79
CA ILE A 310 1.59 1.77 -29.83
C ILE A 310 1.36 3.25 -30.08
N THR A 311 1.39 3.67 -31.34
CA THR A 311 1.15 5.09 -31.62
C THR A 311 -0.33 5.43 -31.43
N ASP A 312 -0.64 6.62 -30.96
CA ASP A 312 -2.00 7.15 -31.05
C ASP A 312 -2.32 7.60 -32.49
N SER A 313 -3.48 8.23 -32.67
CA SER A 313 -3.91 8.78 -33.96
C SER A 313 -3.00 9.90 -34.48
N ASP A 314 -2.26 10.57 -33.59
CA ASP A 314 -1.36 11.68 -33.92
C ASP A 314 0.09 11.20 -34.13
N GLY A 315 0.34 9.89 -34.02
CA GLY A 315 1.66 9.27 -34.22
C GLY A 315 2.56 9.29 -32.99
N SER A 316 2.05 9.71 -31.83
CA SER A 316 2.82 9.77 -30.59
C SER A 316 2.90 8.39 -29.93
N PRO A 317 4.09 7.93 -29.47
CA PRO A 317 4.28 6.57 -28.96
C PRO A 317 3.82 6.42 -27.49
N PHE A 318 2.82 5.59 -27.24
CA PHE A 318 2.27 5.37 -25.90
C PHE A 318 2.42 3.93 -25.41
N VAL A 319 2.42 3.75 -24.10
CA VAL A 319 2.18 2.47 -23.41
C VAL A 319 0.94 2.59 -22.54
N PHE A 320 0.29 1.47 -22.24
CA PHE A 320 -0.84 1.48 -21.31
C PHE A 320 -0.38 1.80 -19.88
N GLU A 321 -1.22 2.53 -19.17
CA GLU A 321 -1.05 2.86 -17.76
C GLU A 321 -2.31 2.48 -16.98
N LEU A 322 -2.14 1.89 -15.81
CA LEU A 322 -3.22 1.62 -14.86
C LEU A 322 -3.14 2.67 -13.75
N VAL A 323 -4.19 3.49 -13.64
CA VAL A 323 -4.30 4.55 -12.64
C VAL A 323 -5.55 4.36 -11.82
N ARG A 324 -5.46 4.72 -10.53
CA ARG A 324 -6.64 5.04 -9.73
C ARG A 324 -6.51 6.44 -9.16
N ASP A 325 -7.46 7.30 -9.51
CA ASP A 325 -7.60 8.65 -8.98
C ASP A 325 -8.99 8.83 -8.34
N ASP A 326 -9.32 10.07 -7.96
CA ASP A 326 -10.62 10.41 -7.38
C ASP A 326 -11.80 10.15 -8.34
N GLY A 327 -11.53 10.07 -9.65
CA GLY A 327 -12.50 9.74 -10.70
C GLY A 327 -12.71 8.22 -10.89
N GLY A 328 -11.94 7.38 -10.21
CA GLY A 328 -12.11 5.93 -10.19
C GLY A 328 -10.94 5.15 -10.79
N LEU A 329 -11.23 3.96 -11.32
CA LEU A 329 -10.23 3.10 -11.97
C LEU A 329 -10.12 3.46 -13.44
N TRP A 330 -8.91 3.66 -13.92
CA TRP A 330 -8.62 4.02 -15.30
C TRP A 330 -7.68 3.01 -15.97
N LEU A 331 -7.95 2.77 -17.25
CA LEU A 331 -6.92 2.44 -18.23
C LEU A 331 -6.59 3.72 -19.01
N ASP A 332 -5.36 4.20 -18.86
CA ASP A 332 -4.85 5.38 -19.53
C ASP A 332 -3.68 5.04 -20.46
N ALA A 333 -3.08 6.07 -21.07
CA ALA A 333 -1.95 5.99 -21.96
C ALA A 333 -0.87 6.98 -21.52
N LEU A 334 0.34 6.48 -21.26
CA LEU A 334 1.50 7.31 -20.95
C LEU A 334 2.38 7.46 -22.20
N TRP A 335 2.75 8.71 -22.50
CA TRP A 335 3.74 8.98 -23.54
C TRP A 335 5.10 8.40 -23.14
N ALA A 336 5.61 7.45 -23.93
CA ALA A 336 6.78 6.64 -23.57
C ALA A 336 7.71 6.46 -24.77
N GLY A 337 8.20 7.56 -25.33
CA GLY A 337 9.19 7.53 -26.39
C GLY A 337 10.56 6.99 -25.91
N PRO A 338 11.40 6.44 -26.81
CA PRO A 338 12.72 5.85 -26.49
C PRO A 338 13.63 6.69 -25.56
N GLY A 339 13.56 8.02 -25.69
CA GLY A 339 14.33 8.99 -24.90
C GLY A 339 13.56 9.69 -23.77
N ILE A 340 12.30 9.32 -23.53
CA ILE A 340 11.47 9.88 -22.46
C ILE A 340 11.89 9.23 -21.13
N LYS A 341 11.93 10.05 -20.08
CA LYS A 341 12.51 9.75 -18.77
C LYS A 341 11.46 9.56 -17.68
#